data_AF-B6WQJ2-F1
#
_entry.id   AF-B6WQJ2-F1
#
_cell.length_a   1.000
_cell.length_b   1.000
_cell.length_c   1.000
_cell.angle_alpha   90.00
_cell.angle_beta   90.00
_cell.angle_gamma   90.00
#
_symmetry.space_group_name_H-M   'P 1'
#
loop_
_entity.id
_entity.type
_entity.pdbx_description
1 polymer ?
#
loop_
_entity_poly.entity_id
_entity_poly.type
_entity_poly.pdbx_seq_one_letter_code
_entity_poly.pdbx_strand_id
1 'polypeptide(L)'
;MHDVVPLPDGAGFEVGTSQGLWRCRRLVLALGSPAWPQCGATGSGFRLAQALGHRLVEHAPALAPFRMAPGWLDDNLAGISLPVRIDLPQAGLSPSLAADPVWQDDLLFTHDGISGPASLKASLFWRPGQEVALDFLPGSDLAALLDGPGQGKQTPRGLLRRLLPQRLVDALLPPETAGRKIAELSRAARQQICARIHDFRTVPAGLAGLKKAEACRGGVDTRQVDPYSLQSTVRENLWIVGELLDVTGLLGGYNLHWAWASGMAAGRALALFAGR
;
A
#
# COMPACT_ATOMS: atom_id res chain seq x y z
N MET A 1 1.37 28.32 4.94
CA MET A 1 0.03 28.81 4.59
C MET A 1 -0.88 28.46 5.75
N HIS A 2 -1.52 29.45 6.34
CA HIS A 2 -2.35 29.28 7.53
C HIS A 2 -3.83 29.38 7.20
N ASP A 3 -4.18 30.19 6.20
CA ASP A 3 -5.55 30.43 5.81
C ASP A 3 -5.63 30.78 4.32
N VAL A 4 -6.78 30.45 3.72
CA VAL A 4 -7.14 30.80 2.35
C VAL A 4 -8.60 31.22 2.37
N VAL A 5 -8.85 32.49 2.02
CA VAL A 5 -10.18 33.08 2.04
C VAL A 5 -10.54 33.58 0.64
N PRO A 6 -11.71 33.22 0.07
CA PRO A 6 -12.20 33.83 -1.15
C PRO A 6 -12.42 35.34 -0.97
N LEU A 7 -12.06 36.14 -1.97
CA LEU A 7 -12.34 37.57 -1.94
C LEU A 7 -13.86 37.83 -2.04
N PRO A 8 -14.40 38.89 -1.40
CA PRO A 8 -15.85 39.16 -1.39
C PRO A 8 -16.48 39.37 -2.77
N ASP A 9 -15.68 39.81 -3.74
CA ASP A 9 -16.09 40.04 -5.14
C ASP A 9 -16.03 38.76 -5.99
N GLY A 10 -15.58 37.63 -5.43
CA GLY A 10 -15.40 36.37 -6.14
C GLY A 10 -14.23 36.34 -7.14
N ALA A 11 -13.46 37.42 -7.24
CA ALA A 11 -12.44 37.57 -8.28
C ALA A 11 -11.13 36.82 -7.97
N GLY A 12 -11.02 36.20 -6.80
CA GLY A 12 -9.82 35.47 -6.38
C GLY A 12 -9.79 35.10 -4.90
N PHE A 13 -8.57 35.01 -4.37
CA PHE A 13 -8.27 34.55 -3.03
C PHE A 13 -7.28 35.47 -2.33
N GLU A 14 -7.41 35.57 -1.01
CA GLU A 14 -6.37 36.05 -0.11
C GLU A 14 -5.76 34.85 0.63
N VAL A 15 -4.43 34.82 0.68
CA VAL A 15 -3.65 33.71 1.20
C VAL A 15 -2.78 34.20 2.36
N GLY A 16 -3.05 33.67 3.55
CA GLY A 16 -2.27 33.94 4.75
C GLY A 16 -1.02 33.08 4.83
N THR A 17 0.15 33.71 4.90
CA THR A 17 1.45 33.04 5.09
C THR A 17 2.18 33.64 6.30
N SER A 18 3.23 32.96 6.77
CA SER A 18 4.13 33.53 7.78
C SER A 18 4.88 34.78 7.31
N GLN A 19 4.88 35.05 6.00
CA GLN A 19 5.48 36.23 5.38
C GLN A 19 4.45 37.34 5.08
N GLY A 20 3.20 37.16 5.51
CA GLY A 20 2.10 38.11 5.27
C GLY A 20 1.04 37.58 4.33
N LEU A 21 0.20 38.51 3.87
CA LEU A 21 -0.97 38.25 3.03
C LEU A 21 -0.63 38.41 1.54
N TRP A 22 -1.04 37.43 0.75
CA TRP A 22 -0.90 37.44 -0.71
C TRP A 22 -2.27 37.39 -1.35
N ARG A 23 -2.45 38.09 -2.48
CA ARG A 23 -3.69 38.01 -3.26
C ARG A 23 -3.42 37.41 -4.62
N CYS A 24 -4.30 36.53 -5.07
CA CYS A 24 -4.23 35.95 -6.40
C CYS A 24 -5.64 35.82 -6.99
N ARG A 25 -5.75 35.92 -8.31
CA ARG A 25 -7.01 35.63 -9.00
C ARG A 25 -7.33 34.14 -9.04
N ARG A 26 -6.28 33.31 -9.10
CA ARG A 26 -6.36 31.86 -9.28
C ARG A 26 -5.44 31.17 -8.29
N LEU A 27 -5.91 30.08 -7.71
CA LEU A 27 -5.19 29.32 -6.68
C LEU A 27 -5.09 27.85 -7.06
N VAL A 28 -3.92 27.27 -6.85
CA VAL A 28 -3.69 25.81 -7.00
C VAL A 28 -3.32 25.23 -5.65
N LEU A 29 -4.04 24.22 -5.20
CA LEU A 29 -3.69 23.43 -4.02
C LEU A 29 -2.92 22.17 -4.47
N ALA A 30 -1.63 22.15 -4.14
CA ALA A 30 -0.69 21.07 -4.47
C ALA A 30 0.09 20.62 -3.21
N LEU A 31 -0.60 20.47 -2.09
CA LEU A 31 -0.01 20.29 -0.76
C LEU A 31 0.24 18.81 -0.40
N GLY A 32 -0.11 17.89 -1.29
CA GLY A 32 -0.04 16.45 -1.03
C GLY A 32 -0.96 15.99 0.09
N SER A 33 -0.64 14.82 0.64
CA SER A 33 -1.36 14.18 1.74
C SER A 33 -0.58 14.28 3.06
N PRO A 34 -1.12 13.79 4.20
CA PRO A 34 -0.38 13.70 5.45
C PRO A 34 0.54 12.46 5.55
N ALA A 35 0.68 11.65 4.49
CA ALA A 35 1.60 10.51 4.48
C ALA A 35 3.06 10.97 4.53
N TRP A 36 3.90 10.20 5.23
CA TRP A 36 5.33 10.46 5.40
C TRP A 36 5.69 11.89 5.90
N PRO A 37 5.17 12.34 7.08
CA PRO A 37 5.41 13.68 7.61
C PRO A 37 6.89 14.08 7.78
N GLN A 38 7.81 13.11 7.78
CA GLN A 38 9.25 13.32 7.80
C GLN A 38 9.76 14.13 6.59
N CYS A 39 9.04 14.13 5.45
CA CYS A 39 9.36 15.00 4.31
C CYS A 39 8.70 16.38 4.37
N GLY A 40 8.05 16.73 5.48
CA GLY A 40 7.29 17.98 5.62
C GLY A 40 5.82 17.87 5.21
N ALA A 41 5.33 16.67 4.89
CA ALA A 41 3.92 16.41 4.62
C ALA A 41 3.04 16.69 5.85
N THR A 42 1.86 17.27 5.61
CA THR A 42 0.91 17.66 6.66
C THR A 42 -0.54 17.50 6.18
N GLY A 43 -1.49 17.47 7.11
CA GLY A 43 -2.92 17.51 6.77
C GLY A 43 -3.47 18.90 6.40
N SER A 44 -2.61 19.87 6.08
CA SER A 44 -3.03 21.25 5.81
C SER A 44 -3.86 21.39 4.53
N GLY A 45 -3.50 20.67 3.46
CA GLY A 45 -4.27 20.67 2.21
C GLY A 45 -5.71 20.22 2.40
N PHE A 46 -5.92 19.15 3.17
CA PHE A 46 -7.26 18.65 3.52
C PHE A 46 -8.10 19.70 4.25
N ARG A 47 -7.52 20.36 5.26
CA ARG A 47 -8.22 21.43 6.00
C ARG A 47 -8.59 22.60 5.10
N LEU A 48 -7.67 23.04 4.24
CA LEU A 48 -7.91 24.13 3.30
C LEU A 48 -9.01 23.78 2.29
N ALA A 49 -8.98 22.57 1.72
CA ALA A 49 -10.01 22.11 0.81
C ALA A 49 -11.40 22.10 1.48
N GLN A 50 -11.49 21.60 2.72
CA GLN A 50 -12.74 21.62 3.50
C GLN A 50 -13.22 23.04 3.80
N ALA A 51 -12.33 23.95 4.21
CA ALA A 51 -12.67 25.36 4.44
C ALA A 51 -13.20 26.04 3.16
N LEU A 52 -12.70 25.62 2.00
CA LEU A 52 -13.17 26.05 0.69
C LEU A 52 -14.43 25.28 0.21
N GLY A 53 -15.02 24.42 1.04
CA GLY A 53 -16.30 23.77 0.78
C GLY A 53 -16.21 22.40 0.10
N HIS A 54 -15.02 21.84 -0.05
CA HIS A 54 -14.86 20.50 -0.64
C HIS A 54 -15.18 19.38 0.36
N ARG A 55 -15.72 18.29 -0.17
CA ARG A 55 -15.88 17.02 0.53
C ARG A 55 -14.57 16.27 0.50
N LEU A 56 -14.22 15.67 1.64
CA LEU A 56 -13.13 14.69 1.71
C LEU A 56 -13.71 13.28 1.73
N VAL A 57 -13.17 12.43 0.88
CA VAL A 57 -13.26 10.98 1.02
C VAL A 57 -12.37 10.58 2.20
N GLU A 58 -12.87 9.67 3.04
CA GLU A 58 -12.16 9.22 4.23
C GLU A 58 -10.76 8.75 3.86
N HIS A 59 -9.75 9.35 4.50
CA HIS A 59 -8.37 9.11 4.17
C HIS A 59 -7.72 8.15 5.15
N ALA A 60 -6.83 7.30 4.63
CA ALA A 60 -6.12 6.30 5.42
C ALA A 60 -4.73 6.04 4.84
N PRO A 61 -3.81 5.46 5.62
CA PRO A 61 -2.55 4.94 5.11
C PRO A 61 -2.78 4.01 3.91
N ALA A 62 -2.00 4.20 2.85
CA ALA A 62 -1.95 3.32 1.69
C ALA A 62 -0.49 3.01 1.37
N LEU A 63 -0.23 1.86 0.74
CA LEU A 63 1.13 1.39 0.48
C LEU A 63 1.96 1.43 1.78
N ALA A 64 1.42 0.78 2.81
CA ALA A 64 1.95 0.82 4.17
C ALA A 64 2.21 -0.61 4.67
N PRO A 65 3.27 -0.83 5.49
CA PRO A 65 3.56 -2.15 6.04
C PRO A 65 2.38 -2.72 6.84
N PHE A 66 2.16 -4.03 6.79
CA PHE A 66 1.24 -4.70 7.69
C PHE A 66 1.86 -4.83 9.08
N ARG A 67 1.07 -4.50 10.08
CA ARG A 67 1.33 -4.86 11.47
C ARG A 67 0.67 -6.19 11.76
N MET A 68 1.44 -7.11 12.34
CA MET A 68 0.96 -8.45 12.65
C MET A 68 0.66 -8.58 14.15
N ALA A 69 -0.23 -9.49 14.52
CA ALA A 69 -0.50 -9.78 15.92
C ALA A 69 0.74 -10.45 16.58
N PRO A 70 1.00 -10.24 17.87
CA PRO A 70 2.05 -10.97 18.59
C PRO A 70 1.89 -12.49 18.42
N GLY A 71 3.00 -13.20 18.19
CA GLY A 71 3.00 -14.66 18.04
C GLY A 71 2.42 -15.18 16.72
N TRP A 72 2.17 -14.32 15.72
CA TRP A 72 1.73 -14.76 14.39
C TRP A 72 2.75 -15.70 13.70
N LEU A 73 4.04 -15.46 13.94
CA LEU A 73 5.21 -16.27 13.61
C LEU A 73 6.30 -16.02 14.67
N ASP A 74 7.42 -16.75 14.57
CA ASP A 74 8.61 -16.53 15.41
C ASP A 74 9.11 -15.08 15.31
N ASP A 75 9.42 -14.46 16.46
CA ASP A 75 9.88 -13.06 16.54
C ASP A 75 11.29 -12.87 15.93
N ASN A 76 12.04 -13.94 15.70
CA ASN A 76 13.38 -13.93 15.11
C ASN A 76 13.37 -13.95 13.57
N LEU A 77 12.31 -13.46 12.92
CA LEU A 77 12.26 -13.36 11.46
C LEU A 77 12.67 -11.98 10.93
N ALA A 78 12.77 -10.96 11.78
CA ALA A 78 13.11 -9.61 11.35
C ALA A 78 14.42 -9.57 10.52
N GLY A 79 14.38 -8.81 9.43
CA GLY A 79 15.47 -8.65 8.46
C GLY A 79 15.53 -9.73 7.38
N ILE A 80 14.70 -10.78 7.44
CA ILE A 80 14.58 -11.72 6.33
C ILE A 80 13.81 -11.05 5.18
N SER A 81 14.38 -11.13 3.98
CA SER A 81 13.73 -10.71 2.74
C SER A 81 13.69 -11.88 1.75
N LEU A 82 12.56 -12.09 1.10
CA LEU A 82 12.38 -13.11 0.08
C LEU A 82 11.19 -12.80 -0.84
N PRO A 83 11.20 -13.29 -2.09
CA PRO A 83 10.04 -13.20 -2.96
C PRO A 83 8.92 -14.09 -2.42
N VAL A 84 7.70 -13.55 -2.37
CA VAL A 84 6.48 -14.25 -1.97
C VAL A 84 5.35 -13.88 -2.91
N ARG A 85 4.24 -14.64 -2.92
CA ARG A 85 2.95 -14.14 -3.40
C ARG A 85 2.06 -13.84 -2.20
N ILE A 86 1.38 -12.70 -2.22
CA ILE A 86 0.35 -12.34 -1.23
C ILE A 86 -1.01 -12.32 -1.90
N ASP A 87 -1.93 -13.14 -1.40
CA ASP A 87 -3.31 -13.20 -1.86
C ASP A 87 -4.25 -12.56 -0.82
N LEU A 88 -5.31 -11.90 -1.31
CA LEU A 88 -6.36 -11.28 -0.50
C LEU A 88 -7.72 -11.94 -0.81
N PRO A 89 -8.06 -13.08 -0.19
CA PRO A 89 -9.20 -13.89 -0.60
C PRO A 89 -10.55 -13.15 -0.53
N GLN A 90 -10.68 -12.16 0.36
CA GLN A 90 -11.92 -11.41 0.58
C GLN A 90 -11.93 -10.00 -0.04
N ALA A 91 -10.92 -9.61 -0.82
CA ALA A 91 -10.81 -8.24 -1.34
C ALA A 91 -11.80 -7.92 -2.48
N GLY A 92 -12.46 -8.93 -3.07
CA GLY A 92 -13.45 -8.71 -4.14
C GLY A 92 -12.86 -8.00 -5.37
N LEU A 93 -11.58 -8.27 -5.67
CA LEU A 93 -10.87 -7.63 -6.76
C LEU A 93 -11.45 -8.02 -8.12
N SER A 94 -11.40 -7.10 -9.08
CA SER A 94 -11.69 -7.41 -10.49
C SER A 94 -10.87 -8.62 -10.95
N PRO A 95 -11.40 -9.52 -11.78
CA PRO A 95 -10.63 -10.64 -12.34
C PRO A 95 -9.32 -10.21 -12.99
N SER A 96 -9.26 -9.03 -13.62
CA SER A 96 -8.03 -8.50 -14.22
C SER A 96 -6.95 -8.13 -13.20
N LEU A 97 -7.37 -7.70 -12.01
CA LEU A 97 -6.47 -7.26 -10.93
C LEU A 97 -6.12 -8.44 -10.00
N ALA A 98 -7.03 -9.41 -9.88
CA ALA A 98 -6.82 -10.66 -9.17
C ALA A 98 -5.90 -11.61 -9.97
N ALA A 99 -5.97 -11.59 -11.30
CA ALA A 99 -5.10 -12.38 -12.18
C ALA A 99 -3.75 -11.70 -12.46
N ASP A 100 -3.51 -10.50 -11.93
CA ASP A 100 -2.27 -9.78 -12.15
C ASP A 100 -1.13 -10.42 -11.34
N PRO A 101 -0.03 -10.90 -11.96
CA PRO A 101 1.15 -11.42 -11.26
C PRO A 101 1.86 -10.37 -10.38
N VAL A 102 1.43 -9.10 -10.38
CA VAL A 102 1.95 -7.99 -9.52
C VAL A 102 1.95 -8.30 -8.02
N TRP A 103 1.22 -9.33 -7.56
CA TRP A 103 1.24 -9.83 -6.18
C TRP A 103 2.46 -10.66 -5.79
N GLN A 104 3.32 -11.02 -6.75
CA GLN A 104 4.59 -11.67 -6.48
C GLN A 104 5.73 -10.66 -6.47
N ASP A 105 6.29 -10.41 -5.30
CA ASP A 105 7.40 -9.47 -5.10
C ASP A 105 8.11 -9.77 -3.78
N ASP A 106 9.14 -9.00 -3.46
CA ASP A 106 9.86 -9.15 -2.19
C ASP A 106 8.99 -8.75 -1.00
N LEU A 107 8.98 -9.61 0.01
CA LEU A 107 8.48 -9.34 1.35
C LEU A 107 9.67 -9.20 2.30
N LEU A 108 9.58 -8.23 3.20
CA LEU A 108 10.53 -8.00 4.28
C LEU A 108 9.85 -8.26 5.62
N PHE A 109 10.37 -9.19 6.41
CA PHE A 109 9.98 -9.33 7.80
C PHE A 109 10.57 -8.20 8.64
N THR A 110 9.74 -7.56 9.46
CA THR A 110 10.10 -6.48 10.37
C THR A 110 9.79 -6.87 11.81
N HIS A 111 10.24 -6.07 12.79
CA HIS A 111 9.93 -6.32 14.19
C HIS A 111 8.43 -6.29 14.52
N ASP A 112 7.64 -5.50 13.78
CA ASP A 112 6.21 -5.28 14.07
C ASP A 112 5.27 -5.97 13.06
N GLY A 113 5.81 -6.74 12.10
CA GLY A 113 5.02 -7.35 11.02
C GLY A 113 5.78 -7.49 9.70
N ILE A 114 5.14 -7.19 8.57
CA ILE A 114 5.71 -7.38 7.23
C ILE A 114 5.67 -6.10 6.37
N SER A 115 6.75 -5.85 5.67
CA SER A 115 6.95 -4.75 4.71
C SER A 115 7.39 -5.35 3.36
N GLY A 116 7.99 -4.53 2.51
CA GLY A 116 8.46 -4.90 1.18
C GLY A 116 7.37 -4.72 0.11
N PRO A 117 7.76 -4.58 -1.16
CA PRO A 117 6.83 -4.28 -2.24
C PRO A 117 5.58 -5.17 -2.29
N ALA A 118 5.71 -6.47 -2.00
CA ALA A 118 4.55 -7.38 -1.98
C ALA A 118 3.50 -6.96 -0.95
N SER A 119 3.95 -6.64 0.28
CA SER A 119 3.06 -6.24 1.36
C SER A 119 2.49 -4.84 1.14
N LEU A 120 3.30 -3.90 0.63
CA LEU A 120 2.86 -2.54 0.34
C LEU A 120 1.79 -2.53 -0.75
N LYS A 121 1.99 -3.28 -1.84
CA LYS A 121 0.96 -3.43 -2.88
C LYS A 121 -0.33 -4.00 -2.29
N ALA A 122 -0.25 -5.05 -1.46
CA ALA A 122 -1.43 -5.72 -0.90
C ALA A 122 -2.20 -4.81 0.05
N SER A 123 -1.48 -3.99 0.82
CA SER A 123 -2.06 -3.03 1.76
C SER A 123 -3.05 -2.04 1.11
N LEU A 124 -2.88 -1.74 -0.19
CA LEU A 124 -3.76 -0.80 -0.89
C LEU A 124 -5.21 -1.29 -0.94
N PHE A 125 -5.41 -2.61 -1.09
CA PHE A 125 -6.72 -3.23 -1.27
C PHE A 125 -7.24 -3.92 -0.02
N TRP A 126 -6.35 -4.23 0.92
CA TRP A 126 -6.72 -4.84 2.19
C TRP A 126 -7.63 -3.94 3.02
N ARG A 127 -8.59 -4.57 3.71
CA ARG A 127 -9.48 -3.93 4.68
C ARG A 127 -9.33 -4.56 6.06
N PRO A 128 -9.50 -3.78 7.15
CA PRO A 128 -9.46 -4.30 8.51
C PRO A 128 -10.31 -5.56 8.70
N GLY A 129 -9.72 -6.57 9.35
CA GLY A 129 -10.35 -7.86 9.61
C GLY A 129 -10.28 -8.88 8.47
N GLN A 130 -9.73 -8.51 7.31
CA GLN A 130 -9.51 -9.47 6.21
C GLN A 130 -8.25 -10.31 6.43
N GLU A 131 -8.32 -11.56 5.96
CA GLU A 131 -7.20 -12.48 5.94
C GLU A 131 -6.25 -12.13 4.80
N VAL A 132 -4.96 -12.38 5.01
CA VAL A 132 -3.94 -12.43 3.97
C VAL A 132 -3.42 -13.87 3.89
N ALA A 133 -3.23 -14.37 2.67
CA ALA A 133 -2.60 -15.66 2.42
C ALA A 133 -1.22 -15.43 1.81
N LEU A 134 -0.21 -16.07 2.39
CA LEU A 134 1.19 -15.96 1.96
C LEU A 134 1.63 -17.29 1.33
N ASP A 135 2.09 -17.21 0.09
CA ASP A 135 2.85 -18.26 -0.58
C ASP A 135 4.33 -17.89 -0.50
N PHE A 136 5.07 -18.57 0.38
CA PHE A 136 6.50 -18.34 0.59
C PHE A 136 7.38 -18.99 -0.47
N LEU A 137 6.83 -19.87 -1.31
CA LEU A 137 7.57 -20.57 -2.34
C LEU A 137 6.81 -20.56 -3.67
N PRO A 138 6.45 -19.38 -4.19
CA PRO A 138 5.63 -19.27 -5.39
C PRO A 138 6.36 -19.90 -6.60
N GLY A 139 5.61 -20.63 -7.42
CA GLY A 139 6.12 -21.25 -8.64
C GLY A 139 6.86 -22.59 -8.44
N SER A 140 6.99 -23.07 -7.20
CA SER A 140 7.51 -24.43 -6.93
C SER A 140 6.39 -25.36 -6.47
N ASP A 141 6.41 -26.62 -6.90
CA ASP A 141 5.51 -27.66 -6.40
C ASP A 141 6.19 -28.41 -5.23
N LEU A 142 5.95 -27.95 -4.00
CA LEU A 142 6.50 -28.60 -2.82
C LEU A 142 6.00 -30.04 -2.63
N ALA A 143 4.78 -30.36 -3.07
CA ALA A 143 4.27 -31.73 -2.96
C ALA A 143 5.09 -32.67 -3.86
N ALA A 144 5.34 -32.28 -5.11
CA ALA A 144 6.21 -33.01 -6.02
C ALA A 144 7.65 -33.09 -5.50
N LEU A 145 8.17 -32.03 -4.87
CA LEU A 145 9.50 -32.03 -4.26
C LEU A 145 9.60 -33.00 -3.07
N LEU A 146 8.57 -33.11 -2.24
CA LEU A 146 8.53 -34.08 -1.13
C LEU A 146 8.39 -35.53 -1.63
N ASP A 147 7.75 -35.74 -2.78
CA ASP A 147 7.56 -37.06 -3.41
C ASP A 147 8.70 -37.45 -4.36
N GLY A 148 9.68 -36.55 -4.55
CA GLY A 148 10.80 -36.76 -5.48
C GLY A 148 11.71 -37.95 -5.11
N PRO A 149 12.34 -38.57 -6.12
CA PRO A 149 13.23 -39.72 -5.91
C PRO A 149 14.42 -39.33 -5.01
N GLY A 150 14.71 -40.18 -4.02
CA GLY A 150 15.81 -39.97 -3.08
C GLY A 150 15.52 -39.00 -1.93
N GLN A 151 14.38 -38.31 -1.94
CA GLN A 151 14.06 -37.29 -0.93
C GLN A 151 13.70 -37.93 0.43
N GLY A 152 13.19 -39.15 0.43
CA GLY A 152 12.69 -39.85 1.62
C GLY A 152 13.67 -40.01 2.78
N LYS A 153 14.99 -40.00 2.54
CA LYS A 153 16.02 -40.15 3.59
C LYS A 153 16.33 -38.87 4.36
N GLN A 154 16.00 -37.70 3.82
CA GLN A 154 16.24 -36.42 4.48
C GLN A 154 14.99 -35.93 5.23
N THR A 155 15.13 -34.83 5.96
CA THR A 155 14.02 -34.19 6.68
C THR A 155 13.40 -33.05 5.86
N PRO A 156 12.13 -32.66 6.11
CA PRO A 156 11.55 -31.47 5.48
C PRO A 156 12.39 -30.21 5.73
N ARG A 157 12.95 -30.08 6.94
CA ARG A 157 13.85 -28.98 7.29
C ARG A 157 15.09 -28.95 6.39
N GLY A 158 15.71 -30.12 6.15
CA GLY A 158 16.88 -30.24 5.28
C GLY A 158 16.59 -29.91 3.81
N LEU A 159 15.41 -30.28 3.32
CA LEU A 159 14.94 -29.96 1.98
C LEU A 159 14.66 -28.45 1.83
N LEU A 160 13.82 -27.89 2.70
CA LEU A 160 13.36 -26.50 2.63
C LEU A 160 14.47 -25.48 2.89
N ARG A 161 15.50 -25.83 3.67
CA ARG A 161 16.72 -25.03 3.88
C ARG A 161 17.43 -24.62 2.58
N ARG A 162 17.25 -25.37 1.50
CA ARG A 162 17.84 -25.09 0.19
C ARG A 162 17.02 -24.10 -0.63
N LEU A 163 15.77 -23.86 -0.22
CA LEU A 163 14.77 -23.08 -0.96
C LEU A 163 14.37 -21.81 -0.21
N LEU A 164 14.42 -21.85 1.13
CA LEU A 164 13.94 -20.79 2.01
C LEU A 164 14.97 -20.45 3.09
N PRO A 165 14.96 -19.21 3.61
CA PRO A 165 15.77 -18.81 4.74
C PRO A 165 15.56 -19.70 5.96
N GLN A 166 16.66 -20.09 6.59
CA GLN A 166 16.65 -21.11 7.63
C GLN A 166 15.71 -20.79 8.82
N ARG A 167 15.73 -19.53 9.28
CA ARG A 167 14.87 -19.08 10.38
C ARG A 167 13.38 -19.16 10.03
N LEU A 168 13.03 -18.91 8.76
CA LEU A 168 11.65 -19.03 8.27
C LEU A 168 11.22 -20.49 8.21
N VAL A 169 12.09 -21.40 7.73
CA VAL A 169 11.82 -22.84 7.73
C VAL A 169 11.49 -23.35 9.13
N ASP A 170 12.26 -22.90 10.12
CA ASP A 170 12.04 -23.29 11.52
C ASP A 170 10.73 -22.76 12.09
N ALA A 171 10.34 -21.53 11.73
CA ALA A 171 9.07 -20.93 12.16
C ALA A 171 7.85 -21.58 11.50
N LEU A 172 7.96 -22.00 10.24
CA LEU A 172 6.85 -22.59 9.50
C LEU A 172 6.67 -24.08 9.79
N LEU A 173 7.75 -24.85 9.96
CA LEU A 173 7.63 -26.29 10.15
C LEU A 173 7.12 -26.65 11.54
N PRO A 174 6.08 -27.50 11.66
CA PRO A 174 5.68 -28.05 12.94
C PRO A 174 6.83 -28.85 13.58
N PRO A 175 7.15 -28.66 14.88
CA PRO A 175 8.26 -29.33 15.55
C PRO A 175 8.24 -30.86 15.41
N GLU A 176 7.05 -31.45 15.43
CA GLU A 176 6.81 -32.88 15.29
C GLU A 176 7.15 -33.45 13.91
N THR A 177 7.25 -32.61 12.89
CA THR A 177 7.59 -33.01 11.51
C THR A 177 9.00 -32.60 11.09
N ALA A 178 9.55 -31.53 11.67
CA ALA A 178 10.79 -30.89 11.21
C ALA A 178 12.01 -31.82 11.23
N GLY A 179 12.10 -32.71 12.22
CA GLY A 179 13.21 -33.64 12.42
C GLY A 179 13.00 -35.04 11.85
N ARG A 180 11.78 -35.38 11.42
CA ARG A 180 11.46 -36.71 10.90
C ARG A 180 11.90 -36.86 9.46
N LYS A 181 12.21 -38.08 9.04
CA LYS A 181 12.48 -38.33 7.62
C LYS A 181 11.21 -38.15 6.81
N ILE A 182 11.34 -37.62 5.60
CA ILE A 182 10.20 -37.43 4.69
C ILE A 182 9.47 -38.76 4.46
N ALA A 183 10.18 -39.89 4.34
CA ALA A 183 9.59 -41.22 4.17
C ALA A 183 8.72 -41.69 5.36
N GLU A 184 8.88 -41.09 6.54
CA GLU A 184 8.12 -41.44 7.75
C GLU A 184 6.87 -40.57 7.93
N LEU A 185 6.72 -39.50 7.13
CA LEU A 185 5.60 -38.58 7.22
C LEU A 185 4.35 -39.15 6.56
N SER A 186 3.23 -39.05 7.27
CA SER A 186 1.91 -39.35 6.70
C SER A 186 1.57 -38.36 5.58
N ARG A 187 0.63 -38.75 4.71
CA ARG A 187 0.08 -37.85 3.69
C ARG A 187 -0.47 -36.55 4.30
N ALA A 188 -1.16 -36.66 5.43
CA ALA A 188 -1.70 -35.51 6.15
C ALA A 188 -0.60 -34.56 6.64
N ALA A 189 0.50 -35.10 7.19
CA ALA A 189 1.64 -34.28 7.62
C ALA A 189 2.31 -33.56 6.44
N ARG A 190 2.46 -34.23 5.29
CA ARG A 190 2.98 -33.60 4.06
C ARG A 190 2.07 -32.47 3.58
N GLN A 191 0.75 -32.70 3.56
CA GLN A 191 -0.22 -31.67 3.18
C GLN A 191 -0.20 -30.46 4.11
N GLN A 192 -0.05 -30.67 5.42
CA GLN A 192 0.08 -29.59 6.40
C GLN A 192 1.35 -28.75 6.16
N ILE A 193 2.47 -29.39 5.82
CA ILE A 193 3.71 -28.69 5.44
C ILE A 193 3.47 -27.86 4.18
N CYS A 194 2.87 -28.44 3.14
CA CYS A 194 2.55 -27.71 1.91
C CYS A 194 1.64 -26.51 2.18
N ALA A 195 0.59 -26.67 2.99
CA ALA A 195 -0.32 -25.58 3.35
C ALA A 195 0.41 -24.45 4.08
N ARG A 196 1.29 -24.76 5.04
CA ARG A 196 2.06 -23.74 5.75
C ARG A 196 3.09 -22.99 4.89
N ILE A 197 3.47 -23.54 3.74
CA ILE A 197 4.44 -22.92 2.83
C ILE A 197 3.73 -22.14 1.72
N HIS A 198 2.66 -22.69 1.15
CA HIS A 198 1.98 -22.12 -0.03
C HIS A 198 0.69 -21.35 0.28
N ASP A 199 0.08 -21.54 1.44
CA ASP A 199 -1.18 -20.90 1.83
C ASP A 199 -1.18 -20.56 3.33
N PHE A 200 -0.13 -19.86 3.77
CA PHE A 200 -0.04 -19.42 5.16
C PHE A 200 -1.00 -18.26 5.39
N ARG A 201 -2.09 -18.55 6.09
CA ARG A 201 -3.19 -17.62 6.34
C ARG A 201 -3.06 -16.94 7.69
N THR A 202 -3.27 -15.62 7.72
CA THR A 202 -3.23 -14.82 8.93
C THR A 202 -4.03 -13.53 8.77
N VAL A 203 -4.50 -12.95 9.87
CA VAL A 203 -5.22 -11.67 9.88
C VAL A 203 -4.28 -10.59 10.42
N PRO A 204 -3.84 -9.62 9.58
CA PRO A 204 -3.05 -8.49 10.07
C PRO A 204 -3.81 -7.71 11.14
N ALA A 205 -3.10 -7.25 12.17
CA ALA A 205 -3.66 -6.39 13.21
C ALA A 205 -4.01 -4.99 12.67
N GLY A 206 -3.40 -4.59 11.56
CA GLY A 206 -3.66 -3.33 10.88
C GLY A 206 -2.55 -2.95 9.91
N LEU A 207 -2.65 -1.78 9.31
CA LEU A 207 -1.53 -1.16 8.61
C LEU A 207 -0.71 -0.32 9.58
N ALA A 208 0.56 -0.09 9.25
CA ALA A 208 1.34 0.97 9.84
C ALA A 208 0.68 2.33 9.54
N GLY A 209 0.80 3.27 10.48
CA GLY A 209 0.21 4.60 10.32
C GLY A 209 0.91 5.43 9.24
N LEU A 210 0.38 6.63 8.99
CA LEU A 210 0.88 7.58 7.98
C LEU A 210 2.39 7.89 8.07
N LYS A 211 3.00 7.76 9.25
CA LYS A 211 4.46 7.89 9.45
C LYS A 211 5.32 6.88 8.69
N LYS A 212 4.75 5.75 8.26
CA LYS A 212 5.42 4.67 7.54
C LYS A 212 4.73 4.33 6.21
N ALA A 213 3.73 5.11 5.81
CA ALA A 213 2.99 4.91 4.56
C ALA A 213 3.67 5.66 3.42
N GLU A 214 3.76 5.06 2.24
CA GLU A 214 4.27 5.74 1.04
C GLU A 214 3.22 6.64 0.38
N ALA A 215 1.93 6.38 0.64
CA ALA A 215 0.83 7.18 0.12
C ALA A 215 -0.33 7.25 1.12
N CYS A 216 -1.29 8.12 0.83
CA CYS A 216 -2.58 8.17 1.48
C CYS A 216 -3.68 7.87 0.45
N ARG A 217 -4.58 6.94 0.78
CA ARG A 217 -5.85 6.81 0.05
C ARG A 217 -6.88 7.80 0.60
N GLY A 218 -7.91 8.12 -0.18
CA GLY A 218 -8.84 9.20 0.14
C GLY A 218 -8.26 10.56 -0.26
N GLY A 219 -8.94 11.62 0.13
CA GLY A 219 -8.57 12.99 -0.24
C GLY A 219 -9.77 13.78 -0.72
N VAL A 220 -9.54 14.85 -1.48
CA VAL A 220 -10.62 15.64 -2.07
C VAL A 220 -11.38 14.79 -3.08
N ASP A 221 -12.71 14.75 -2.92
CA ASP A 221 -13.60 13.97 -3.77
C ASP A 221 -13.46 14.37 -5.24
N THR A 222 -13.01 13.43 -6.08
CA THR A 222 -12.69 13.70 -7.49
C THR A 222 -13.91 14.08 -8.32
N ARG A 223 -15.12 13.83 -7.84
CA ARG A 223 -16.36 14.31 -8.46
C ARG A 223 -16.54 15.83 -8.36
N GLN A 224 -15.74 16.49 -7.52
CA GLN A 224 -15.76 17.93 -7.30
C GLN A 224 -14.65 18.68 -8.06
N VAL A 225 -14.01 18.01 -9.02
CA VAL A 225 -13.05 18.61 -9.95
C VAL A 225 -13.37 18.19 -11.38
N ASP A 226 -13.15 19.11 -12.33
CA ASP A 226 -13.23 18.79 -13.74
C ASP A 226 -12.06 17.88 -14.14
N PRO A 227 -12.30 16.71 -14.77
CA PRO A 227 -11.26 15.71 -14.99
C PRO A 227 -10.19 16.10 -16.01
N TYR A 228 -10.41 17.16 -16.81
CA TYR A 228 -9.46 17.61 -17.83
C TYR A 228 -8.60 18.77 -17.37
N SER A 229 -9.21 19.75 -16.71
CA SER A 229 -8.56 20.97 -16.24
C SER A 229 -8.10 20.89 -14.79
N LEU A 230 -8.69 19.98 -14.00
CA LEU A 230 -8.58 19.88 -12.54
C LEU A 230 -9.06 21.12 -11.79
N GLN A 231 -9.86 21.97 -12.44
CA GLN A 231 -10.54 23.06 -11.79
C GLN A 231 -11.63 22.51 -10.88
N SER A 232 -11.76 23.10 -9.69
CA SER A 232 -12.86 22.81 -8.77
C SER A 232 -14.21 23.15 -9.41
N THR A 233 -15.18 22.25 -9.25
CA THR A 233 -16.59 22.51 -9.59
C THR A 233 -17.36 23.13 -8.43
N VAL A 234 -16.74 23.25 -7.26
CA VAL A 234 -17.31 23.83 -6.03
C VAL A 234 -16.92 25.30 -5.88
N ARG A 235 -15.71 25.66 -6.31
CA ARG A 235 -15.14 27.01 -6.21
C ARG A 235 -14.49 27.39 -7.52
N GLU A 236 -14.99 28.47 -8.11
CA GLU A 236 -14.35 29.09 -9.26
C GLU A 236 -12.92 29.52 -8.93
N ASN A 237 -12.07 29.54 -9.97
CA ASN A 237 -10.66 29.91 -9.87
C ASN A 237 -9.78 29.08 -8.93
N LEU A 238 -10.26 27.93 -8.43
CA LEU A 238 -9.50 26.99 -7.61
C LEU A 238 -9.16 25.72 -8.40
N TRP A 239 -7.93 25.25 -8.27
CA TRP A 239 -7.46 23.96 -8.80
C TRP A 239 -6.91 23.10 -7.68
N ILE A 240 -7.05 21.79 -7.79
CA ILE A 240 -6.58 20.82 -6.81
C ILE A 240 -5.87 19.71 -7.57
N VAL A 241 -4.65 19.36 -7.19
CA VAL A 241 -3.79 18.43 -7.94
C VAL A 241 -3.05 17.45 -7.03
N GLY A 242 -2.49 16.41 -7.63
CA GLY A 242 -1.66 15.41 -6.95
C GLY A 242 -2.40 14.60 -5.90
N GLU A 243 -1.65 14.15 -4.90
CA GLU A 243 -2.14 13.27 -3.80
C GLU A 243 -3.11 13.97 -2.84
N LEU A 244 -3.43 15.25 -3.07
CA LEU A 244 -4.49 15.93 -2.34
C LEU A 244 -5.88 15.46 -2.81
N LEU A 245 -5.99 14.98 -4.06
CA LEU A 245 -7.20 14.37 -4.62
C LEU A 245 -7.32 12.92 -4.15
N ASP A 246 -8.55 12.41 -4.12
CA ASP A 246 -8.86 10.98 -3.92
C ASP A 246 -8.46 10.14 -5.15
N VAL A 247 -7.15 10.03 -5.36
CA VAL A 247 -6.50 9.25 -6.41
C VAL A 247 -5.24 8.63 -5.82
N THR A 248 -5.19 7.30 -5.79
CA THR A 248 -4.04 6.56 -5.27
C THR A 248 -3.62 5.52 -6.29
N GLY A 249 -2.39 5.63 -6.76
CA GLY A 249 -1.76 4.67 -7.65
C GLY A 249 -1.18 3.47 -6.92
N LEU A 250 -0.88 2.43 -7.69
CA LEU A 250 -0.08 1.30 -7.23
C LEU A 250 1.35 1.74 -6.84
N LEU A 251 2.04 0.87 -6.10
CA LEU A 251 3.47 0.99 -5.90
C LEU A 251 4.21 0.95 -7.25
N GLY A 252 5.32 1.67 -7.38
CA GLY A 252 6.17 1.64 -8.59
C GLY A 252 6.08 2.89 -9.47
N GLY A 253 5.86 4.06 -8.88
CA GLY A 253 5.96 5.35 -9.58
C GLY A 253 4.65 5.94 -10.09
N TYR A 254 3.52 5.21 -9.98
CA TYR A 254 2.21 5.70 -10.41
C TYR A 254 1.77 6.96 -9.68
N ASN A 255 2.02 7.06 -8.37
CA ASN A 255 1.67 8.25 -7.58
C ASN A 255 2.49 9.49 -8.00
N LEU A 256 3.77 9.32 -8.30
CA LEU A 256 4.59 10.41 -8.84
C LEU A 256 4.11 10.81 -10.25
N HIS A 257 3.84 9.82 -11.11
CA HIS A 257 3.28 10.08 -12.43
C HIS A 257 1.97 10.88 -12.33
N TRP A 258 1.08 10.51 -11.42
CA TRP A 258 -0.15 11.25 -11.16
C TRP A 258 0.10 12.69 -10.71
N ALA A 259 1.04 12.91 -9.78
CA ALA A 259 1.40 14.26 -9.34
C ALA A 259 1.87 15.13 -10.52
N TRP A 260 2.69 14.58 -11.41
CA TRP A 260 3.17 15.30 -12.61
C TRP A 260 2.04 15.55 -13.61
N ALA A 261 1.27 14.52 -13.96
CA ALA A 261 0.21 14.60 -14.95
C ALA A 261 -0.88 15.59 -14.51
N SER A 262 -1.32 15.52 -13.26
CA SER A 262 -2.33 16.41 -12.68
C SER A 262 -1.84 17.86 -12.60
N GLY A 263 -0.59 18.09 -12.15
CA GLY A 263 0.02 19.42 -12.14
C GLY A 263 0.15 20.02 -13.53
N MET A 264 0.57 19.23 -14.52
CA MET A 264 0.67 19.67 -15.92
C MET A 264 -0.71 20.00 -16.52
N ALA A 265 -1.73 19.20 -16.24
CA ALA A 265 -3.09 19.45 -16.71
C ALA A 265 -3.63 20.78 -16.17
N ALA A 266 -3.51 21.01 -14.86
CA ALA A 266 -3.89 22.28 -14.23
C ALA A 266 -3.10 23.46 -14.79
N GLY A 267 -1.78 23.31 -14.95
CA GLY A 267 -0.92 24.35 -15.52
C GLY A 267 -1.30 24.74 -16.95
N ARG A 268 -1.62 23.76 -17.81
CA ARG A 268 -2.10 24.01 -19.18
C ARG A 268 -3.46 24.70 -19.19
N ALA A 269 -4.38 24.28 -18.32
CA ALA A 269 -5.69 24.92 -18.20
C ALA A 269 -5.55 26.38 -17.77
N LEU A 270 -4.74 26.67 -16.74
CA LEU A 270 -4.47 28.02 -16.26
C LEU A 270 -3.93 28.95 -17.35
N ALA A 271 -3.05 28.44 -18.24
CA ALA A 271 -2.51 29.22 -19.34
C ALA A 271 -3.60 29.66 -20.35
N LEU A 272 -4.60 28.81 -20.61
CA LEU A 272 -5.74 29.16 -21.47
C LEU A 272 -6.63 30.24 -20.86
N PHE A 273 -6.71 30.29 -19.53
CA PHE A 273 -7.43 31.34 -18.81
C PHE A 273 -6.62 32.63 -18.64
N ALA A 274 -5.29 32.60 -18.77
CA ALA A 274 -4.46 33.80 -18.66
C ALA A 274 -4.63 34.79 -19.82
N GLY A 275 -5.18 34.35 -20.95
CA GLY A 275 -5.54 35.19 -22.10
C GLY A 275 -6.93 35.84 -22.04
N ARG A 276 -7.67 35.66 -20.94
CA ARG A 276 -8.98 36.28 -20.65
C ARG A 276 -8.90 37.07 -19.35
#